data_AF-A0A6J7D9F6-F1
#
_entry.id   AF-A0A6J7D9F6-F1
#
_cell.length_a   1.000
_cell.length_b   1.000
_cell.length_c   1.000
_cell.angle_alpha   90.00
_cell.angle_beta   90.00
_cell.angle_gamma   90.00
#
_symmetry.space_group_name_H-M   'P 1'
#
loop_
_entity.id
_entity.type
_entity.pdbx_description
1 polymer ?
#
loop_
_entity_poly.entity_id
_entity_poly.type
_entity_poly.pdbx_seq_one_letter_code
_entity_poly.pdbx_strand_id
1 'polypeptide(L)'
;MARLNRWPVAVLLVLLSATTLAGCGRDGLGEARQACGLANKGISFIQKSQAPGTTAAEADQLLRQARSAFLRGVGHAARATSANGRWNALMTTLQLSRHGSVTNVVPTLTQQCKSILSDSYLY
;
A
#
# COMPACT_ATOMS: atom_id res chain seq x y z
N MET A 1 -3.49 20.36 59.28
CA MET A 1 -4.43 20.32 58.15
C MET A 1 -3.68 20.67 56.87
N ALA A 2 -3.18 19.67 56.14
CA ALA A 2 -2.46 19.90 54.88
C ALA A 2 -3.46 19.85 53.71
N ARG A 3 -3.86 21.01 53.19
CA ARG A 3 -4.59 21.09 51.93
C ARG A 3 -3.60 20.80 50.81
N LEU A 4 -3.42 19.52 50.45
CA LEU A 4 -2.64 19.15 49.28
C LEU A 4 -3.34 19.72 48.04
N ASN A 5 -2.71 20.73 47.49
CA ASN A 5 -3.08 21.38 46.23
C ASN A 5 -3.03 20.33 45.11
N ARG A 6 -4.19 19.75 44.76
CA ARG A 6 -4.34 18.70 43.72
C ARG A 6 -4.26 19.24 42.29
N TRP A 7 -4.07 20.54 42.13
CA TRP A 7 -4.03 21.24 40.85
C TRP A 7 -2.87 20.86 39.90
N PRO A 8 -1.62 20.62 40.36
CA PRO A 8 -0.53 20.31 39.44
C PRO A 8 -0.60 18.87 38.90
N VAL A 9 -1.28 17.95 39.60
CA VAL A 9 -1.47 16.56 39.16
C VAL A 9 -2.46 16.48 37.99
N ALA A 10 -3.50 17.31 38.01
CA ALA A 10 -4.49 17.37 36.93
C ALA A 10 -3.88 17.90 35.62
N VAL A 11 -2.99 18.89 35.69
CA VAL A 11 -2.34 19.48 34.50
C VAL A 11 -1.35 18.51 33.85
N LEU A 12 -0.59 17.76 34.65
CA LEU A 12 0.34 16.74 34.16
C LEU A 12 -0.36 15.58 33.42
N LEU A 13 -1.55 15.15 33.89
CA LEU A 13 -2.34 14.09 33.25
C LEU A 13 -2.93 14.51 31.89
N VAL A 14 -3.29 15.79 31.72
CA VAL A 14 -3.81 16.32 30.44
C VAL A 14 -2.68 16.46 29.41
N LEU A 15 -1.48 16.87 29.83
CA LEU A 15 -0.32 16.98 28.92
C LEU A 15 0.20 15.62 28.44
N LEU A 16 0.11 14.57 29.27
CA LEU A 16 0.52 13.21 28.90
C LEU A 16 -0.45 12.51 27.94
N SER A 17 -1.74 12.87 27.94
CA SER A 17 -2.72 12.30 27.01
C SER A 17 -2.72 12.96 25.62
N ALA A 18 -2.16 14.17 25.49
CA ALA A 18 -2.04 14.85 24.21
C ALA A 18 -0.93 14.27 23.30
N THR A 19 0.11 13.66 23.86
CA THR A 19 1.25 13.14 23.07
C THR A 19 1.00 11.74 22.51
N THR A 20 0.08 10.96 23.08
CA THR A 20 -0.27 9.62 22.56
C THR A 20 -1.15 9.67 21.31
N LEU A 21 -1.77 10.81 20.98
CA LEU A 21 -2.60 10.95 19.79
C LEU A 21 -1.79 11.28 18.52
N ALA A 22 -0.58 11.82 18.67
CA ALA A 22 0.30 12.17 17.54
C ALA A 22 0.98 10.94 16.91
N GLY A 23 0.95 9.76 17.56
CA GLY A 23 1.59 8.53 17.08
C GLY A 23 0.70 7.57 16.30
N CYS A 24 -0.62 7.81 16.22
CA CYS A 24 -1.57 6.96 15.51
C CYS A 24 -1.95 7.54 14.14
N GLY A 25 -0.95 8.08 13.41
CA GLY A 25 -1.07 8.39 11.99
C GLY A 25 -1.19 7.08 11.20
N ARG A 26 -2.41 6.54 11.14
CA ARG A 26 -2.75 5.35 10.37
C ARG A 26 -2.76 5.73 8.89
N ASP A 27 -1.61 6.10 8.36
CA ASP A 27 -1.47 6.69 7.01
C ASP A 27 -1.64 5.68 5.87
N GLY A 28 -2.06 4.45 6.20
CA GLY A 28 -2.22 3.35 5.26
C GLY A 28 -0.92 2.87 4.62
N LEU A 29 0.24 3.44 4.98
CA LEU A 29 1.51 3.20 4.28
C LEU A 29 1.93 1.73 4.33
N GLY A 30 1.74 1.04 5.46
CA GLY A 30 2.03 -0.40 5.56
C GLY A 30 1.19 -1.23 4.58
N GLU A 31 -0.10 -0.93 4.47
CA GLU A 31 -1.01 -1.59 3.52
C GLU A 31 -0.67 -1.20 2.07
N ALA A 32 -0.31 0.06 1.81
CA ALA A 32 0.15 0.51 0.49
C ALA A 32 1.43 -0.21 0.05
N ARG A 33 2.38 -0.44 0.97
CA ARG A 33 3.59 -1.23 0.74
C ARG A 33 3.27 -2.68 0.44
N GLN A 34 2.34 -3.29 1.17
CA GLN A 34 1.90 -4.67 0.90
C GLN A 34 1.23 -4.79 -0.48
N ALA A 35 0.38 -3.82 -0.85
CA ALA A 35 -0.18 -3.73 -2.18
C ALA A 35 0.90 -3.63 -3.27
N CYS A 36 1.93 -2.81 -3.04
CA CYS A 36 3.06 -2.67 -3.96
C CYS A 36 3.96 -3.90 -4.06
N GLY A 37 4.15 -4.66 -2.97
CA GLY A 37 4.84 -5.95 -3.02
C GLY A 37 4.11 -6.94 -3.94
N LEU A 38 2.78 -7.00 -3.84
CA LEU A 38 1.95 -7.83 -4.72
C LEU A 38 1.94 -7.32 -6.17
N ALA A 39 1.93 -6.00 -6.37
CA ALA A 39 2.05 -5.39 -7.68
C ALA A 39 3.39 -5.75 -8.36
N ASN A 40 4.51 -5.62 -7.66
CA ASN A 40 5.83 -5.99 -8.18
C ASN A 40 5.89 -7.49 -8.55
N LYS A 41 5.28 -8.35 -7.74
CA LYS A 41 5.16 -9.78 -8.08
C LYS A 41 4.38 -9.98 -9.37
N GLY A 42 3.25 -9.29 -9.54
CA GLY A 42 2.46 -9.33 -10.78
C GLY A 42 3.24 -8.84 -12.00
N ILE A 43 3.96 -7.72 -11.87
CA ILE A 43 4.81 -7.16 -12.91
C ILE A 43 5.91 -8.16 -13.31
N SER A 44 6.53 -8.86 -12.35
CA SER A 44 7.53 -9.88 -12.65
C SER A 44 6.99 -11.04 -13.48
N PHE A 45 5.72 -11.44 -13.28
CA PHE A 45 5.10 -12.47 -14.11
C PHE A 45 4.83 -11.96 -15.53
N ILE A 46 4.44 -10.69 -15.69
CA ILE A 46 4.27 -10.08 -17.00
C ILE A 46 5.60 -10.04 -17.75
N GLN A 47 6.69 -9.63 -17.09
CA GLN A 47 8.03 -9.63 -17.70
C GLN A 47 8.44 -11.04 -18.14
N LYS A 48 8.19 -12.06 -17.31
CA LYS A 48 8.43 -13.46 -17.68
C LYS A 48 7.58 -13.90 -18.87
N SER A 49 6.31 -13.47 -18.96
CA SER A 49 5.45 -13.83 -20.09
C SER A 49 5.92 -13.27 -21.44
N GLN A 50 6.72 -12.20 -21.39
CA GLN A 50 7.28 -11.51 -22.56
C GLN A 50 8.73 -11.93 -22.84
N ALA A 51 9.30 -12.83 -22.03
CA ALA A 51 10.68 -13.26 -22.19
C ALA A 51 10.83 -14.13 -23.45
N PRO A 52 11.96 -14.00 -24.18
CA PRO A 52 12.26 -14.87 -25.33
C PRO A 52 12.20 -16.35 -24.93
N GLY A 53 11.60 -17.19 -25.77
CA GLY A 53 11.46 -18.62 -25.53
C GLY A 53 10.24 -19.03 -24.70
N THR A 54 9.43 -18.08 -24.23
CA THR A 54 8.16 -18.38 -23.54
C THR A 54 7.10 -18.81 -24.56
N THR A 55 6.49 -19.97 -24.34
CA THR A 55 5.38 -20.45 -25.18
C THR A 55 4.10 -19.66 -24.92
N ALA A 56 3.16 -19.66 -25.87
CA ALA A 56 1.87 -18.99 -25.68
C ALA A 56 1.10 -19.50 -24.44
N ALA A 57 1.17 -20.81 -24.16
CA ALA A 57 0.53 -21.41 -23.01
C ALA A 57 1.15 -20.95 -21.67
N GLU A 58 2.48 -20.84 -21.62
CA GLU A 58 3.20 -20.32 -20.45
C GLU A 58 2.93 -18.83 -20.24
N ALA A 59 2.92 -18.05 -21.33
CA ALA A 59 2.62 -16.62 -21.28
C ALA A 59 1.21 -16.38 -20.69
N ASP A 60 0.22 -17.13 -21.15
CA ASP A 60 -1.14 -17.08 -20.63
C ASP A 60 -1.23 -17.46 -19.14
N GLN A 61 -0.49 -18.49 -18.72
CA GLN A 61 -0.43 -18.87 -17.31
C GLN A 61 0.20 -17.77 -16.46
N LEU A 62 1.28 -17.16 -16.92
CA LEU A 62 1.96 -16.06 -16.26
C LEU A 62 1.07 -14.81 -16.16
N LEU A 63 0.31 -14.49 -17.22
CA LEU A 63 -0.66 -13.38 -17.19
C LEU A 63 -1.81 -13.64 -16.20
N ARG A 64 -2.28 -14.89 -16.06
CA ARG A 64 -3.25 -15.27 -15.01
C ARG A 64 -2.66 -15.09 -13.61
N GLN A 65 -1.40 -15.49 -13.40
CA GLN A 65 -0.70 -15.29 -12.13
C GLN A 65 -0.51 -13.80 -11.81
N ALA A 66 -0.19 -12.99 -12.82
CA ALA A 66 -0.08 -11.54 -12.69
C ALA A 66 -1.41 -10.92 -12.24
N ARG A 67 -2.52 -11.27 -12.90
CA ARG A 67 -3.85 -10.79 -12.53
C ARG A 67 -4.24 -11.20 -11.10
N SER A 68 -3.93 -12.44 -10.71
CA SER A 68 -4.15 -12.91 -9.33
C SER A 68 -3.34 -12.11 -8.30
N ALA A 69 -2.09 -11.74 -8.62
CA ALA A 69 -1.28 -10.91 -7.75
C ALA A 69 -1.88 -9.50 -7.60
N PHE A 70 -2.28 -8.86 -8.70
CA PHE A 70 -2.92 -7.55 -8.67
C PHE A 70 -4.25 -7.55 -7.90
N LEU A 71 -5.10 -8.56 -8.10
CA LEU A 71 -6.35 -8.73 -7.38
C LEU A 71 -6.15 -8.81 -5.87
N ARG A 72 -5.13 -9.58 -5.41
CA ARG A 72 -4.76 -9.62 -3.99
C ARG A 72 -4.27 -8.25 -3.49
N GLY A 73 -3.56 -7.51 -4.35
CA GLY A 73 -3.11 -6.15 -4.05
C GLY A 73 -4.26 -5.16 -3.82
N VAL A 74 -5.40 -5.32 -4.51
CA VAL A 74 -6.56 -4.42 -4.36
C VAL A 74 -7.04 -4.34 -2.92
N GLY A 75 -7.11 -5.47 -2.19
CA GLY A 75 -7.57 -5.48 -0.81
C GLY A 75 -6.66 -4.69 0.15
N HIS A 76 -5.35 -4.75 -0.09
CA HIS A 76 -4.38 -3.93 0.65
C HIS A 76 -4.47 -2.45 0.25
N ALA A 77 -4.57 -2.15 -1.04
CA ALA A 77 -4.72 -0.77 -1.51
C ALA A 77 -6.04 -0.12 -1.04
N ALA A 78 -7.12 -0.90 -0.93
CA ALA A 78 -8.40 -0.44 -0.37
C ALA A 78 -8.26 -0.11 1.12
N ARG A 79 -7.64 -1.00 1.92
CA ARG A 79 -7.37 -0.73 3.35
C ARG A 79 -6.47 0.50 3.53
N ALA A 80 -5.46 0.65 2.69
CA ALA A 80 -4.62 1.83 2.67
C ALA A 80 -5.44 3.09 2.37
N THR A 81 -6.28 3.05 1.33
CA THR A 81 -7.15 4.16 0.91
C THR A 81 -8.15 4.54 1.99
N SER A 82 -8.77 3.57 2.67
CA SER A 82 -9.71 3.84 3.77
C SER A 82 -9.06 4.57 4.95
N ALA A 83 -7.73 4.57 5.05
CA ALA A 83 -7.02 5.17 6.16
C ALA A 83 -6.89 6.70 6.02
N ASN A 84 -6.64 7.22 4.81
CA ASN A 84 -6.50 8.67 4.56
C ASN A 84 -6.80 9.13 3.12
N GLY A 85 -7.30 8.25 2.25
CA GLY A 85 -7.62 8.56 0.85
C GLY A 85 -6.42 8.70 -0.10
N ARG A 86 -5.20 8.89 0.42
CA ARG A 86 -3.98 9.13 -0.37
C ARG A 86 -3.70 8.05 -1.41
N TRP A 87 -4.08 6.81 -1.09
CA TRP A 87 -3.78 5.63 -1.91
C TRP A 87 -4.88 5.27 -2.92
N ASN A 88 -5.88 6.14 -3.11
CA ASN A 88 -6.99 5.89 -4.05
C ASN A 88 -6.51 5.65 -5.48
N ALA A 89 -5.47 6.37 -5.92
CA ALA A 89 -4.84 6.17 -7.22
C ALA A 89 -4.27 4.75 -7.38
N LEU A 90 -3.55 4.25 -6.37
CA LEU A 90 -3.00 2.89 -6.36
C LEU A 90 -4.12 1.84 -6.44
N MET A 91 -5.17 2.01 -5.64
CA MET A 91 -6.34 1.12 -5.66
C MET A 91 -7.00 1.10 -7.05
N THR A 92 -7.21 2.27 -7.63
CA THR A 92 -7.85 2.41 -8.95
C THR A 92 -7.00 1.75 -10.04
N THR A 93 -5.70 2.00 -10.05
CA THR A 93 -4.79 1.38 -11.03
C THR A 93 -4.77 -0.15 -10.89
N LEU A 94 -4.77 -0.69 -9.67
CA LEU A 94 -4.90 -2.13 -9.46
C LEU A 94 -6.27 -2.67 -9.90
N GLN A 95 -7.36 -1.92 -9.69
CA GLN A 95 -8.69 -2.32 -10.16
C GLN A 95 -8.81 -2.32 -11.69
N LEU A 96 -8.14 -1.41 -12.39
CA LEU A 96 -8.09 -1.40 -13.86
C LEU A 96 -7.51 -2.71 -14.43
N SER A 97 -6.62 -3.38 -13.70
CA SER A 97 -6.09 -4.70 -14.10
C SER A 97 -7.15 -5.82 -14.19
N ARG A 98 -8.34 -5.60 -13.61
CA ARG A 98 -9.48 -6.53 -13.68
C ARG A 98 -10.21 -6.47 -15.01
N HIS A 99 -10.30 -5.28 -15.60
CA HIS A 99 -11.19 -5.00 -16.73
C HIS A 99 -10.45 -4.86 -18.07
N GLY A 100 -9.12 -4.83 -18.07
CA GLY A 100 -8.31 -4.67 -19.28
C GLY A 100 -7.06 -5.55 -19.31
N SER A 101 -6.17 -5.26 -20.25
CA SER A 101 -4.86 -5.90 -20.31
C SER A 101 -4.04 -5.51 -19.09
N VAL A 102 -3.56 -6.51 -18.35
CA VAL A 102 -2.69 -6.33 -17.17
C VAL A 102 -1.36 -5.65 -17.52
N THR A 103 -0.97 -5.63 -18.80
CA THR A 103 0.23 -4.94 -19.29
C THR A 103 0.08 -3.42 -19.25
N ASN A 104 -1.12 -2.89 -19.46
CA ASN A 104 -1.32 -1.44 -19.61
C ASN A 104 -1.17 -0.69 -18.29
N VAL A 105 -1.38 -1.38 -17.17
CA VAL A 105 -1.25 -0.80 -15.82
C VAL A 105 0.19 -0.85 -15.29
N VAL A 106 1.08 -1.63 -15.92
CA VAL A 106 2.48 -1.82 -15.47
C VAL A 106 3.26 -0.51 -15.32
N PRO A 107 3.30 0.41 -16.31
CA PRO A 107 4.12 1.62 -16.17
C PRO A 107 3.64 2.49 -15.00
N THR A 108 2.33 2.70 -14.88
CA THR A 108 1.72 3.48 -13.80
C THR A 108 1.94 2.83 -12.43
N LEU A 109 1.72 1.52 -12.30
CA LEU A 109 1.97 0.79 -11.06
C LEU A 109 3.45 0.84 -10.65
N THR A 110 4.35 0.71 -11.61
CA THR A 110 5.80 0.77 -11.34
C THR A 110 6.18 2.13 -10.78
N GLN A 111 5.67 3.22 -11.37
CA GLN A 111 5.94 4.57 -10.89
C GLN A 111 5.36 4.83 -9.51
N GLN A 112 4.09 4.47 -9.28
CA GLN A 112 3.42 4.62 -7.98
C GLN A 112 4.13 3.81 -6.90
N CYS A 113 4.51 2.57 -7.19
CA CYS A 113 5.18 1.72 -6.21
C CYS A 113 6.63 2.15 -5.98
N LYS A 114 7.32 2.72 -6.97
CA LYS A 114 8.62 3.32 -6.75
C LYS A 114 8.55 4.45 -5.71
N SER A 115 7.59 5.38 -5.83
CA SER A 115 7.45 6.46 -4.86
C SER A 115 7.07 5.97 -3.46
N ILE A 116 6.16 5.00 -3.37
CA ILE A 116 5.70 4.42 -2.08
C ILE A 116 6.81 3.65 -1.36
N LEU A 117 7.64 2.93 -2.12
CA LEU A 117 8.75 2.15 -1.57
C LEU A 117 9.97 3.04 -1.30
N SER A 118 10.19 4.13 -2.04
CA SER A 118 11.29 5.07 -1.79
C SER A 118 11.06 5.96 -0.57
N ASP A 119 9.80 6.26 -0.23
CA ASP A 119 9.42 7.00 0.99
C ASP A 119 9.83 6.27 2.30
N SER A 120 10.37 5.06 2.18
CA SER A 120 10.88 4.22 3.27
C SER A 120 12.30 4.56 3.72
N TYR A 121 13.05 5.37 2.98
CA TYR A 121 14.46 5.69 3.30
C TYR A 121 14.64 6.93 4.18
N LEU A 122 13.55 7.53 4.67
CA LEU A 122 13.58 8.77 5.47
C LEU A 122 13.24 8.57 6.97
N TYR A 123 13.17 7.33 7.46
CA TYR A 123 12.98 7.04 8.89
C TYR A 123 13.87 5.90 9.35
#